data_AF-A0A349D182-F1
#
_entry.id   AF-A0A349D182-F1
#
_cell.length_a   1.000
_cell.length_b   1.000
_cell.length_c   1.000
_cell.angle_alpha   90.00
_cell.angle_beta   90.00
_cell.angle_gamma   90.00
#
_symmetry.space_group_name_H-M   'P 1'
#
loop_
_entity.id
_entity.type
_entity.pdbx_description
1 polymer ?
#
loop_
_entity_poly.entity_id
_entity_poly.type
_entity_poly.pdbx_seq_one_letter_code
_entity_poly.pdbx_strand_id
1 'polypeptide(L)'
;MTINPPSPMPSESSGTSLPIRLLISVLVTVGVVWLMAAYLDQYFQLTGSPAAFVIVGALLTLMNLFVRPVLAIVTLPLKLFATILAIIVVNGAFVWLTVKITDMMEPALVTLRIFGGPFGWIVVAVVFGLTHWITHRILGSQARD
;
A
#
# COMPACT_ATOMS: atom_id res chain seq x y z
N MET A 1 -36.06 -37.31 -10.95
CA MET A 1 -35.06 -36.52 -11.69
C MET A 1 -35.41 -35.05 -11.48
N THR A 2 -34.83 -34.41 -10.47
CA THR A 2 -35.18 -33.04 -10.06
C THR A 2 -34.18 -32.07 -10.69
N ILE A 3 -34.67 -31.27 -11.63
CA ILE A 3 -33.94 -30.20 -12.30
C ILE A 3 -33.63 -29.09 -11.28
N ASN A 4 -32.34 -28.86 -11.02
CA ASN A 4 -31.85 -27.79 -10.16
C ASN A 4 -32.00 -26.46 -10.92
N PRO A 5 -32.61 -25.40 -10.35
CA PRO A 5 -32.69 -24.11 -11.02
C PRO A 5 -31.29 -23.50 -11.26
N PRO A 6 -31.13 -22.69 -12.32
CA PRO A 6 -29.85 -22.06 -12.64
C PRO A 6 -29.42 -21.11 -11.52
N SER A 7 -28.11 -21.11 -11.22
CA SER A 7 -27.50 -20.24 -10.21
C SER A 7 -27.64 -18.75 -10.58
N PRO A 8 -27.87 -17.86 -9.60
CA PRO A 8 -27.92 -16.43 -9.85
C PRO A 8 -26.57 -15.92 -10.35
N MET A 9 -26.61 -15.12 -11.42
CA MET A 9 -25.41 -14.51 -12.02
C MET A 9 -24.70 -13.59 -11.02
N PRO A 10 -23.36 -13.54 -11.02
CA PRO A 10 -22.60 -12.60 -10.21
C PRO A 10 -22.97 -11.17 -10.64
N SER A 11 -23.40 -10.35 -9.69
CA SER A 11 -23.68 -8.93 -9.93
C SER A 11 -22.41 -8.24 -10.40
N GLU A 12 -22.45 -7.73 -11.63
CA GLU A 12 -21.41 -6.88 -12.22
C GLU A 12 -21.04 -5.78 -11.23
N SER A 13 -19.78 -5.78 -10.80
CA SER A 13 -19.19 -4.66 -10.07
C SER A 13 -19.27 -3.44 -10.97
N SER A 14 -20.18 -2.51 -10.66
CA SER A 14 -20.29 -1.20 -11.29
C SER A 14 -18.96 -0.46 -11.17
N GLY A 15 -18.08 -0.66 -12.16
CA GLY A 15 -16.87 0.10 -12.35
C GLY A 15 -17.28 1.55 -12.55
N THR A 16 -17.10 2.36 -11.51
CA THR A 16 -17.35 3.79 -11.53
C THR A 16 -16.61 4.37 -12.74
N SER A 17 -17.36 4.83 -13.74
CA SER A 17 -16.81 5.14 -15.06
C SER A 17 -15.68 6.17 -14.94
N LEU A 18 -14.61 6.01 -15.74
CA LEU A 18 -13.46 6.93 -15.75
C LEU A 18 -13.86 8.43 -15.76
N PRO A 19 -14.90 8.86 -16.50
CA PRO A 19 -15.36 10.25 -16.48
C PRO A 19 -15.93 10.70 -15.13
N ILE A 20 -16.68 9.82 -14.46
CA ILE A 20 -17.31 10.14 -13.17
C ILE A 20 -16.25 10.24 -12.06
N ARG A 21 -15.20 9.40 -12.14
CA ARG A 21 -14.06 9.48 -11.22
C ARG A 21 -13.29 10.80 -11.38
N LEU A 22 -13.13 11.27 -12.62
CA LEU A 22 -12.55 12.58 -12.92
C LEU A 22 -13.41 13.71 -12.38
N LEU A 23 -14.72 13.69 -12.62
CA LEU A 23 -15.67 14.67 -12.11
C LEU A 23 -15.63 14.76 -10.59
N ILE A 24 -15.69 13.62 -9.89
CA ILE A 24 -15.60 13.58 -8.42
C ILE A 24 -14.26 14.17 -7.96
N SER A 25 -13.15 13.83 -8.61
CA SER A 25 -11.84 14.37 -8.25
C SER A 25 -11.77 15.90 -8.42
N VAL A 26 -12.36 16.44 -9.49
CA VAL A 26 -12.41 17.89 -9.72
C VAL A 26 -13.28 18.56 -8.66
N LEU A 27 -14.49 18.04 -8.41
CA LEU A 27 -15.41 18.56 -7.40
C LEU A 27 -14.79 18.57 -6.00
N VAL A 28 -14.14 17.47 -5.60
CA VAL A 28 -13.45 17.37 -4.32
C VAL A 28 -12.29 18.37 -4.25
N THR A 29 -11.48 18.49 -5.31
CA THR A 29 -10.34 19.43 -5.33
C THR A 29 -10.81 20.88 -5.23
N VAL A 30 -11.85 21.26 -5.98
CA VAL A 30 -12.47 22.59 -5.91
C VAL A 30 -13.04 22.87 -4.52
N GLY A 31 -13.72 21.88 -3.92
CA GLY A 31 -14.23 21.99 -2.55
C GLY A 31 -13.11 22.19 -1.51
N VAL A 32 -11.98 21.48 -1.65
CA VAL A 32 -10.80 21.64 -0.79
C VAL A 32 -10.18 23.03 -0.97
N VAL A 33 -10.07 23.52 -2.21
CA VAL A 33 -9.54 24.88 -2.49
C VAL A 33 -10.44 25.95 -1.88
N TRP A 34 -11.76 25.80 -2.00
CA TRP A 34 -12.71 26.71 -1.35
C TRP A 34 -12.59 26.68 0.18
N LEU A 35 -12.47 25.49 0.78
CA LEU A 35 -12.29 25.33 2.23
C LEU A 35 -10.97 25.95 2.70
N MET A 36 -9.88 25.75 1.94
CA MET A 36 -8.58 26.34 2.21
C MET A 36 -8.62 27.87 2.13
N ALA A 37 -9.27 28.44 1.11
CA ALA A 37 -9.43 29.88 1.01
C ALA A 37 -10.31 30.45 2.14
N ALA A 38 -11.33 29.71 2.59
CA ALA A 38 -12.23 30.17 3.66
C ALA A 38 -11.61 30.09 5.06
N TYR A 39 -10.79 29.07 5.35
CA TYR A 39 -10.27 28.81 6.71
C TYR A 39 -8.77 29.06 6.89
N LEU A 40 -8.00 29.14 5.80
CA LEU A 40 -6.55 29.37 5.82
C LEU A 40 -6.16 30.62 5.06
N ASP A 41 -6.96 31.68 5.18
CA ASP A 41 -6.76 32.97 4.50
C ASP A 41 -5.41 33.66 4.85
N GLN A 42 -4.75 33.22 5.93
CA GLN A 42 -3.39 33.64 6.28
C GLN A 42 -2.27 32.95 5.46
N TYR A 43 -2.54 31.78 4.85
CA TYR A 43 -1.59 31.00 4.06
C TYR A 43 -1.98 30.90 2.58
N PHE A 44 -3.26 31.07 2.25
CA PHE A 44 -3.78 30.88 0.91
C PHE A 44 -4.83 31.95 0.57
N GLN A 45 -4.33 33.10 0.11
CA GLN A 45 -5.19 34.19 -0.36
C GLN A 45 -5.51 33.99 -1.84
N LEU A 46 -6.79 33.83 -2.15
CA LEU A 46 -7.29 33.76 -3.51
C LEU A 46 -8.08 35.05 -3.82
N THR A 47 -7.37 36.06 -4.30
CA THR A 47 -7.98 37.33 -4.74
C THR A 47 -8.63 37.16 -6.11
N GLY A 48 -9.96 37.28 -6.19
CA GLY A 48 -10.68 37.24 -7.47
C GLY A 48 -12.19 36.94 -7.37
N SER A 49 -12.84 36.86 -8.54
CA SER A 49 -14.24 36.44 -8.70
C SER A 49 -14.45 34.98 -8.27
N PRO A 50 -15.67 34.53 -7.89
CA PRO A 50 -15.97 33.13 -7.59
C PRO A 50 -15.54 32.12 -8.68
N ALA A 51 -15.40 32.56 -9.93
CA ALA A 51 -14.85 31.75 -11.01
C ALA A 51 -13.36 31.37 -10.81
N ALA A 52 -12.60 32.14 -10.02
CA ALA A 52 -11.19 31.88 -9.71
C ALA A 52 -11.00 30.54 -8.98
N PHE A 53 -11.92 30.16 -8.09
CA PHE A 53 -11.86 28.87 -7.40
C PHE A 53 -11.97 27.69 -8.38
N VAL A 54 -12.81 27.83 -9.41
CA VAL A 54 -12.99 26.81 -10.44
C VAL A 54 -11.75 26.70 -11.31
N ILE A 55 -11.19 27.84 -11.74
CA ILE A 55 -9.99 27.88 -12.59
C ILE A 55 -8.79 27.31 -11.84
N VAL A 56 -8.55 27.75 -10.60
CA VAL A 56 -7.44 27.29 -9.78
C VAL A 56 -7.63 25.81 -9.40
N GLY A 57 -8.83 25.39 -9.01
CA GLY A 57 -9.12 23.98 -8.74
C GLY A 57 -8.94 23.07 -9.96
N ALA A 58 -9.34 23.53 -11.15
CA ALA A 58 -9.10 22.82 -12.41
C ALA A 58 -7.60 22.74 -12.74
N LEU A 59 -6.86 23.84 -12.56
CA LEU A 59 -5.43 23.89 -12.79
C LEU A 59 -4.66 22.99 -11.81
N LEU A 60 -5.02 22.99 -10.52
CA LEU A 60 -4.48 22.07 -9.53
C LEU A 60 -4.76 20.62 -9.90
N THR A 61 -5.99 20.32 -10.36
CA THR A 61 -6.34 18.95 -10.80
C THR A 61 -5.47 18.53 -11.99
N LEU A 62 -5.28 19.42 -12.97
CA LEU A 62 -4.46 19.18 -14.13
C LEU A 62 -2.98 18.98 -13.74
N MET A 63 -2.44 19.84 -12.88
CA MET A 63 -1.09 19.69 -12.34
C MET A 63 -0.95 18.37 -11.59
N ASN A 64 -1.93 17.98 -10.79
CA ASN A 64 -1.88 16.73 -10.06
C ASN A 64 -1.87 15.50 -11.00
N LEU A 65 -2.57 15.58 -12.14
CA LEU A 65 -2.57 14.53 -13.16
C LEU A 65 -1.17 14.31 -13.76
N PHE A 66 -0.38 15.37 -13.95
CA PHE A 66 0.99 15.29 -14.49
C PHE A 66 2.06 15.05 -13.42
N VAL A 67 1.89 15.63 -12.22
CA VAL A 67 2.88 15.51 -11.14
C VAL A 67 2.82 14.13 -10.49
N ARG A 68 1.62 13.56 -10.25
CA ARG A 68 1.47 12.23 -9.63
C ARG A 68 2.28 11.12 -10.31
N PRO A 69 2.26 10.94 -11.65
CA PRO A 69 3.06 9.89 -12.29
C PRO A 69 4.56 10.12 -12.12
N VAL A 70 5.03 11.37 -12.20
CA VAL A 70 6.45 11.70 -11.97
C VAL A 70 6.84 11.39 -10.53
N LEU A 71 6.03 11.81 -9.56
CA LEU A 71 6.26 11.49 -8.15
C LEU A 71 6.21 9.99 -7.91
N ALA A 72 5.33 9.25 -8.58
CA ALA A 72 5.26 7.80 -8.47
C ALA A 72 6.56 7.14 -8.96
N ILE A 73 7.14 7.61 -10.06
CA ILE A 73 8.43 7.10 -10.59
C ILE A 73 9.57 7.43 -9.61
N VAL A 74 9.65 8.67 -9.12
CA VAL A 74 10.69 9.11 -8.18
C VAL A 74 10.58 8.40 -6.83
N THR A 75 9.35 8.14 -6.36
CA THR A 75 9.11 7.45 -5.09
C THR A 75 9.15 5.93 -5.20
N LEU A 76 9.15 5.36 -6.41
CA LEU A 76 9.26 3.92 -6.65
C LEU A 76 10.50 3.30 -5.98
N PRO A 77 11.73 3.80 -6.19
CA PRO A 77 12.92 3.25 -5.53
C PRO A 77 12.83 3.33 -4.00
N LEU A 78 12.27 4.43 -3.47
CA LEU A 78 12.07 4.59 -2.04
C LEU A 78 11.04 3.58 -1.49
N LYS A 79 9.93 3.36 -2.20
CA LYS A 79 8.92 2.36 -1.82
C LYS A 79 9.48 0.95 -1.86
N LEU A 80 10.29 0.62 -2.88
CA LEU A 80 10.96 -0.67 -2.97
C LEU A 80 11.89 -0.88 -1.77
N PHE A 81 12.70 0.12 -1.44
CA PHE A 81 13.60 0.07 -0.29
C PHE A 81 12.83 -0.09 1.03
N ALA A 82 11.76 0.70 1.23
CA ALA A 82 10.90 0.61 2.40
C ALA A 82 10.23 -0.77 2.52
N THR A 83 9.83 -1.38 1.40
CA THR A 83 9.24 -2.72 1.37
C THR A 83 10.26 -3.78 1.79
N ILE A 84 11.47 -3.74 1.23
CA ILE A 84 12.56 -4.67 1.59
C ILE A 84 12.91 -4.52 3.07
N LEU A 85 13.05 -3.29 3.55
CA LEU A 85 13.37 -3.00 4.94
C LEU A 85 12.26 -3.48 5.88
N ALA A 86 10.99 -3.27 5.53
CA ALA A 86 9.86 -3.79 6.30
C ALA A 86 9.88 -5.32 6.39
N ILE A 87 10.18 -6.02 5.28
CA ILE A 87 10.33 -7.48 5.27
C ILE A 87 11.45 -7.91 6.23
N ILE A 88 12.62 -7.27 6.18
CA ILE A 88 13.75 -7.62 7.05
C ILE A 88 13.38 -7.40 8.52
N VAL A 89 12.78 -6.26 8.86
CA VAL A 89 12.44 -5.91 10.25
C VAL A 89 11.41 -6.89 10.82
N VAL A 90 10.32 -7.16 10.08
CA VAL A 90 9.25 -8.06 10.56
C VAL A 90 9.75 -9.49 10.71
N ASN A 91 10.45 -10.02 9.71
CA ASN A 91 10.96 -11.39 9.77
C ASN A 91 12.10 -11.52 10.79
N GLY A 92 12.98 -10.52 10.90
CA GLY A 92 14.03 -10.50 11.92
C GLY A 92 13.47 -10.46 13.34
N ALA A 93 12.41 -9.67 13.58
CA ALA A 93 11.70 -9.66 14.86
C ALA A 93 11.07 -11.04 15.17
N PHE A 94 10.52 -11.70 14.15
CA PHE A 94 9.95 -13.05 14.30
C PHE A 94 11.03 -14.08 14.70
N VAL A 95 12.17 -14.08 14.01
CA VAL A 95 13.32 -14.95 14.32
C VAL A 95 13.87 -14.64 15.72
N TRP A 96 13.94 -13.38 16.10
CA TRP A 96 14.39 -12.98 17.45
C TRP A 96 13.46 -13.52 18.52
N LEU A 97 12.14 -13.44 18.29
CA LEU A 97 11.15 -14.00 19.19
C LEU A 97 11.29 -15.52 19.28
N THR A 98 11.51 -16.22 18.17
CA THR A 98 11.76 -17.66 18.15
C THR A 98 12.99 -18.03 18.96
N VAL A 99 14.12 -17.35 18.78
CA VAL A 99 15.35 -17.57 19.57
C VAL A 99 15.06 -17.38 21.05
N LYS A 100 14.36 -16.31 21.42
CA LYS A 100 14.02 -16.03 22.82
C LYS A 100 13.13 -17.12 23.43
N ILE A 101 12.19 -17.66 22.67
CA ILE A 101 11.34 -18.78 23.12
C ILE A 101 12.17 -20.06 23.25
N THR A 102 13.04 -20.35 22.29
CA THR A 102 13.91 -21.53 22.32
C THR A 102 14.91 -21.49 23.48
N ASP A 103 15.43 -20.31 23.84
CA ASP A 103 16.32 -20.14 24.99
C ASP A 103 15.62 -20.43 26.34
N MET A 104 14.28 -20.36 26.38
CA MET A 104 13.49 -20.73 27.56
C MET A 104 13.16 -22.24 27.59
N MET A 105 13.51 -23.00 26.55
CA MET A 105 13.34 -24.45 26.49
C MET A 105 14.60 -25.17 27.00
N GLU A 106 14.42 -26.40 27.49
CA GLU A 106 15.50 -27.20 28.03
C GLU A 106 16.56 -27.47 26.94
N PRO A 107 17.85 -27.15 27.17
CA PRO A 107 18.88 -27.10 26.13
C PRO A 107 19.21 -28.45 25.47
N ALA A 108 18.64 -29.54 25.97
CA ALA A 108 18.76 -30.89 25.41
C ALA A 108 17.87 -31.13 24.18
N LEU A 109 16.88 -30.28 23.90
CA LEU A 109 15.90 -30.49 22.82
C LEU A 109 16.19 -29.69 21.54
N VAL A 110 16.48 -28.40 21.63
CA VAL A 110 16.75 -27.53 20.47
C VAL A 110 17.70 -26.40 20.89
N THR A 111 18.81 -26.21 20.16
CA THR A 111 19.64 -25.00 20.29
C THR A 111 19.71 -24.29 18.94
N LEU A 112 19.15 -23.08 18.87
CA LEU A 112 19.16 -22.26 17.65
C LEU A 112 20.18 -21.14 17.81
N ARG A 113 21.38 -21.32 17.25
CA ARG A 113 22.46 -20.33 17.34
C ARG A 113 22.73 -19.75 15.94
N ILE A 114 22.44 -18.47 15.76
CA ILE A 114 22.71 -17.76 14.51
C ILE A 114 24.15 -17.25 14.55
N PHE A 115 25.01 -17.82 13.70
CA PHE A 115 26.39 -17.40 13.53
C PHE A 115 26.50 -16.25 12.50
N GLY A 116 27.49 -15.37 12.67
CA GLY A 116 27.74 -14.26 11.72
C GLY A 116 27.31 -12.85 12.19
N GLY A 117 26.98 -12.68 13.48
CA GLY A 117 26.65 -11.36 14.04
C GLY A 117 25.43 -10.71 13.35
N PRO A 118 25.32 -9.36 13.33
CA PRO A 118 24.14 -8.67 12.77
C PRO A 118 23.90 -8.95 11.28
N PHE A 119 24.94 -9.29 10.51
CA PHE A 119 24.81 -9.69 9.11
C PHE A 119 24.13 -11.06 8.94
N GLY A 120 24.45 -12.02 9.81
CA GLY A 120 23.79 -13.33 9.84
C GLY A 120 22.28 -13.22 10.11
N TRP A 121 21.89 -12.30 11.00
CA TRP A 121 20.49 -12.01 11.30
C TRP A 121 19.73 -11.44 10.08
N ILE A 122 20.35 -10.54 9.33
CA ILE A 122 19.75 -9.98 8.11
C ILE A 122 19.55 -11.07 7.06
N VAL A 123 20.57 -11.93 6.84
CA VAL A 123 20.47 -13.02 5.85
C VAL A 123 19.35 -13.99 6.23
N VAL A 124 19.25 -14.40 7.49
CA VAL A 124 18.18 -15.30 7.96
C VAL A 124 16.82 -14.64 7.81
N ALA A 125 16.66 -13.37 8.20
CA ALA A 125 15.41 -12.63 8.05
C ALA A 125 14.98 -12.50 6.58
N VAL A 126 15.92 -12.24 5.67
CA VAL A 126 15.66 -12.17 4.23
C VAL A 126 15.24 -13.53 3.69
N VAL A 127 15.94 -14.61 4.04
CA VAL A 127 15.63 -15.97 3.57
C VAL A 127 14.24 -16.42 4.04
N PHE A 128 13.90 -16.19 5.31
CA PHE A 128 12.55 -16.48 5.84
C PHE A 128 11.49 -15.63 5.15
N GLY A 129 11.74 -14.34 4.97
CA GLY A 129 10.83 -13.44 4.25
C GLY A 129 10.60 -13.86 2.81
N LEU A 130 11.66 -14.26 2.09
CA LEU A 130 11.57 -14.78 0.72
C LEU A 130 10.80 -16.10 0.68
N THR A 131 11.08 -17.01 1.61
CA THR A 131 10.42 -18.32 1.69
C THR A 131 8.92 -18.14 1.86
N HIS A 132 8.49 -17.30 2.81
CA HIS A 132 7.08 -17.00 3.03
C HIS A 132 6.43 -16.36 1.81
N TRP A 133 7.12 -15.42 1.15
CA TRP A 133 6.63 -14.77 -0.07
C TRP A 133 6.44 -15.78 -1.21
N ILE A 134 7.40 -16.68 -1.43
CA ILE A 134 7.32 -17.74 -2.45
C ILE A 134 6.19 -18.72 -2.15
N THR A 135 6.07 -19.19 -0.90
CA THR A 135 5.00 -20.11 -0.51
C THR A 135 3.63 -19.46 -0.72
N HIS A 136 3.45 -18.20 -0.34
CA HIS A 136 2.18 -17.51 -0.58
C HIS A 136 1.88 -17.32 -2.08
N ARG A 137 2.91 -17.05 -2.89
CA ARG A 137 2.77 -16.89 -4.35
C ARG A 137 2.42 -18.20 -5.07
N ILE A 138 2.99 -19.32 -4.63
CA ILE A 138 2.76 -20.64 -5.24
C ILE A 138 1.47 -21.28 -4.69
N LEU A 139 1.24 -21.23 -3.38
CA LEU A 139 0.06 -21.82 -2.74
C LEU A 139 -1.22 -21.02 -3.05
N GLY A 140 -1.10 -19.71 -3.27
CA GLY A 140 -2.17 -18.87 -3.78
C GLY A 140 -2.64 -19.22 -5.20
N SER A 141 -1.90 -20.05 -5.95
CA SER A 141 -2.36 -20.56 -7.25
C SER A 141 -3.26 -21.79 -7.13
N GLN A 142 -3.30 -22.47 -5.99
CA GLN A 142 -4.07 -23.71 -5.78
C GLN A 142 -5.48 -23.48 -5.22
N ALA A 143 -5.86 -22.23 -4.93
CA ALA A 143 -7.21 -21.87 -4.50
C ALA A 143 -8.09 -21.34 -5.65
N ARG A 144 -7.69 -21.57 -6.91
CA ARG A 144 -8.44 -21.15 -8.12
C ARG A 144 -8.61 -22.29 -9.16
N ASP A 145 -8.56 -23.54 -8.71
CA ASP A 145 -9.05 -24.69 -9.48
C ASP A 145 -10.26 -25.32 -8.77
#